data_AF-E2SQH2-F1
#
_entry.id   AF-E2SQH2-F1
#
_cell.length_a   1.000
_cell.length_b   1.000
_cell.length_c   1.000
_cell.angle_alpha   90.00
_cell.angle_beta   90.00
_cell.angle_gamma   90.00
#
_symmetry.space_group_name_H-M   'P 1'
#
loop_
_entity.id
_entity.type
_entity.pdbx_description
1 polymer ?
#
loop_
_entity_poly.entity_id
_entity_poly.type
_entity_poly.pdbx_seq_one_letter_code
_entity_poly.pdbx_strand_id
1 'polypeptide(L)'
;MVISYKVKPYIVFDRRNLPFWRKCCMKWYVVQVRSGHEKKIAEKCRTMISKDILSECFIPEYIHKKKYMGKWHDVRDILFKGYIFMIT
;
A
#
# COMPACT_ATOMS: atom_id res chain seq x y z
N MET A 1 12.25 17.75 17.48
CA MET A 1 10.94 17.05 17.44
C MET A 1 11.19 15.65 16.92
N VAL A 2 11.26 14.66 17.81
CA VAL A 2 11.47 13.25 17.42
C VAL A 2 10.14 12.77 16.85
N ILE A 3 10.01 12.76 15.52
CA ILE A 3 8.86 12.17 14.86
C ILE A 3 9.05 10.66 14.96
N SER A 4 8.45 10.03 15.98
CA SER A 4 8.30 8.58 16.02
C SER A 4 7.34 8.17 14.93
N TYR A 5 7.88 7.90 13.75
CA TYR A 5 7.15 7.19 12.71
C TYR A 5 6.84 5.79 13.23
N LYS A 6 5.61 5.54 13.66
CA LYS A 6 5.10 4.16 13.72
C LYS A 6 4.67 3.79 12.31
N VAL A 7 5.66 3.72 11.41
CA VAL A 7 5.51 2.96 10.18
C VAL A 7 5.23 1.54 10.69
N LYS A 8 4.03 1.02 10.46
CA LYS A 8 3.87 -0.43 10.32
C LYS A 8 4.00 -0.70 8.84
N PRO A 9 5.23 -0.79 8.26
CA PRO A 9 5.37 -1.40 6.98
C PRO A 9 5.36 -2.89 7.28
N TYR A 10 4.22 -3.56 7.15
CA TYR A 10 4.30 -4.98 6.80
C TYR A 10 4.63 -5.05 5.30
N ILE A 11 5.79 -4.49 4.94
CA ILE A 11 6.47 -4.72 3.67
C ILE A 11 7.91 -4.98 4.11
N VAL A 12 8.14 -6.21 4.57
CA VAL A 12 9.48 -6.74 4.82
C VAL A 12 10.04 -7.13 3.46
N PHE A 13 10.83 -6.25 2.84
CA PHE A 13 11.69 -6.64 1.72
C PHE A 13 12.99 -7.22 2.28
N ASP A 14 12.95 -8.48 2.72
CA ASP A 14 14.17 -9.24 2.99
C ASP A 14 14.45 -10.20 1.82
N ARG A 15 15.45 -9.85 1.00
CA ARG A 15 15.94 -10.65 -0.13
C ARG A 15 17.05 -11.64 0.28
N ARG A 16 17.38 -11.78 1.57
CA ARG A 16 18.60 -12.45 2.05
C ARG A 16 18.34 -13.66 2.98
N ASN A 17 17.11 -13.92 3.41
CA ASN A 17 16.77 -15.11 4.21
C ASN A 17 15.65 -15.94 3.56
N LEU A 18 15.92 -16.52 2.39
CA LEU A 18 15.07 -17.57 1.81
C LEU A 18 15.77 -18.92 1.98
N PRO A 19 15.39 -19.77 2.97
CA PRO A 19 15.69 -21.17 2.88
C PRO A 19 14.89 -21.73 1.71
N PHE A 20 15.63 -22.04 0.63
CA PHE A 20 15.36 -23.05 -0.38
C PHE A 20 13.98 -23.71 -0.24
N TRP A 21 12.97 -23.30 -1.02
CA TRP A 21 11.97 -24.15 -1.69
C TRP A 21 11.12 -23.24 -2.60
N ARG A 22 11.08 -23.57 -3.89
CA ARG A 22 10.27 -22.91 -4.93
C ARG A 22 8.81 -22.72 -4.49
N LYS A 23 8.29 -21.49 -4.49
CA LYS A 23 6.93 -21.18 -4.97
C LYS A 23 6.68 -19.67 -5.08
N CYS A 24 6.24 -19.28 -6.28
CA CYS A 24 5.64 -18.00 -6.65
C CYS A 24 6.55 -16.76 -6.61
N CYS A 25 7.17 -16.45 -7.75
CA CYS A 25 7.59 -15.08 -8.07
C CYS A 25 6.33 -14.22 -8.20
N MET A 26 5.81 -13.75 -7.06
CA MET A 26 4.75 -12.75 -7.03
C MET A 26 5.28 -11.49 -7.70
N LYS A 27 4.71 -11.12 -8.84
CA LYS A 27 5.17 -9.95 -9.59
C LYS A 27 4.46 -8.72 -9.05
N TRP A 28 5.26 -7.71 -8.73
CA TRP A 28 4.78 -6.44 -8.22
C TRP A 28 4.69 -5.44 -9.36
N TYR A 29 3.55 -4.77 -9.48
CA TYR A 29 3.33 -3.69 -10.42
C TYR A 29 2.92 -2.44 -9.66
N VAL A 30 3.44 -1.31 -10.11
CA VAL A 30 3.05 0.01 -9.62
C VAL A 30 2.37 0.74 -10.76
N VAL A 31 1.14 1.17 -10.53
CA VAL A 31 0.32 1.87 -11.51
C VAL A 31 0.18 3.32 -11.06
N GLN A 32 0.58 4.25 -11.91
CA GLN A 32 0.34 5.67 -11.70
C GLN A 32 -1.09 6.02 -12.14
N VAL A 33 -1.80 6.72 -11.28
CA VAL A 33 -3.19 7.12 -11.47
C VAL A 33 -3.37 8.60 -11.16
N ARG A 34 -4.49 9.18 -11.62
CA ARG A 34 -4.84 10.55 -11.26
C ARG A 34 -5.14 10.65 -9.76
N SER A 35 -4.53 11.64 -9.10
CA SER A 35 -4.74 11.89 -7.68
C SER A 35 -6.22 12.13 -7.37
N GLY A 36 -6.71 11.54 -6.28
CA GLY A 36 -8.12 11.59 -5.85
C GLY A 36 -9.03 10.51 -6.45
N HIS A 37 -8.53 9.68 -7.37
CA HIS A 37 -9.28 8.57 -7.97
C HIS A 37 -8.71 7.19 -7.61
N GLU A 38 -7.72 7.12 -6.72
CA GLU A 38 -6.99 5.91 -6.37
C GLU A 38 -7.94 4.80 -5.91
N LYS A 39 -8.88 5.11 -5.02
CA LYS A 39 -9.85 4.13 -4.49
C LYS A 39 -10.78 3.58 -5.57
N LYS A 40 -11.33 4.46 -6.40
CA LYS A 40 -12.22 4.05 -7.51
C LYS A 40 -11.49 3.18 -8.51
N ILE A 41 -10.24 3.50 -8.83
CA ILE A 41 -9.44 2.72 -9.78
C ILE A 41 -9.04 1.39 -9.16
N ALA A 42 -8.63 1.35 -7.89
CA ALA A 42 -8.31 0.09 -7.20
C ALA A 42 -9.51 -0.86 -7.18
N GLU A 43 -10.71 -0.36 -6.86
CA GLU A 43 -11.96 -1.14 -6.92
C GLU A 43 -12.24 -1.62 -8.34
N LYS A 44 -12.17 -0.73 -9.33
CA LYS A 44 -12.40 -1.10 -10.73
C LYS A 44 -11.42 -2.16 -11.21
N CYS A 45 -10.15 -2.08 -10.81
CA CYS A 45 -9.13 -3.09 -11.12
C CYS A 45 -9.45 -4.44 -10.47
N ARG A 46 -9.91 -4.45 -9.22
CA ARG A 46 -10.35 -5.69 -8.54
C ARG A 46 -11.59 -6.32 -9.19
N THR A 47 -12.48 -5.51 -9.78
CA THR A 47 -13.68 -6.02 -10.47
C THR A 47 -13.38 -6.45 -11.91
N MET A 48 -12.55 -5.71 -12.65
CA MET A 48 -12.25 -5.98 -14.06
C MET A 48 -11.21 -7.09 -14.26
N ILE A 49 -10.25 -7.23 -13.35
CA ILE A 49 -9.16 -8.20 -13.48
C ILE A 49 -9.53 -9.45 -12.69
N SER A 50 -9.43 -10.63 -13.31
CA SER A 50 -9.68 -11.89 -12.60
C SER A 50 -8.72 -12.07 -11.44
N LYS A 51 -9.21 -12.66 -10.35
CA LYS A 51 -8.40 -13.01 -9.17
C LYS A 51 -7.29 -14.02 -9.48
N ASP A 52 -7.39 -14.72 -10.61
CA ASP A 52 -6.34 -15.62 -11.11
C ASP A 52 -5.11 -14.86 -11.62
N ILE A 53 -5.27 -13.60 -12.01
CA ILE A 53 -4.21 -12.74 -12.54
C ILE A 53 -3.80 -11.70 -11.49
N LEU A 54 -4.76 -11.10 -10.78
CA LEU A 54 -4.50 -10.10 -9.75
C LEU A 54 -4.81 -10.68 -8.38
N SER A 55 -3.74 -11.04 -7.65
CA SER A 55 -3.85 -11.54 -6.29
C SER A 55 -4.31 -10.44 -5.33
N GLU A 56 -3.62 -9.29 -5.34
CA GLU A 56 -3.95 -8.17 -4.46
C GLU A 56 -3.74 -6.83 -5.15
N CYS A 57 -4.53 -5.83 -4.74
CA CYS A 57 -4.40 -4.45 -5.19
C CYS A 57 -4.68 -3.53 -4.02
N PHE A 58 -3.75 -2.63 -3.68
CA PHE A 58 -3.89 -1.73 -2.53
C PHE A 58 -3.22 -0.37 -2.75
N ILE A 59 -3.62 0.60 -1.93
CA ILE A 59 -3.08 1.95 -1.91
C ILE A 59 -2.28 2.08 -0.61
N PRO A 60 -1.01 2.50 -0.66
CA PRO A 60 -0.21 2.64 0.54
C PRO A 60 -0.68 3.86 1.35
N GLU A 61 -1.15 3.60 2.56
CA GLU A 61 -1.63 4.61 3.52
C GLU A 61 -0.72 4.61 4.76
N TYR A 62 -0.59 5.76 5.42
CA TYR A 62 0.12 5.91 6.69
C TYR A 62 -0.77 6.59 7.74
N ILE A 63 -0.48 6.32 9.01
CA ILE A 63 -1.12 6.99 10.14
C ILE A 63 -0.12 7.98 10.73
N HIS A 64 -0.56 9.22 10.92
CA HIS A 64 0.21 10.25 11.60
C HIS A 64 -0.64 10.99 12.63
N LYS A 65 0.02 11.56 13.64
CA LYS A 65 -0.65 12.36 14.66
C LYS A 65 -0.78 13.80 14.21
N LYS A 66 -2.01 14.30 14.13
CA LYS A 66 -2.31 15.71 13.88
C LYS A 66 -3.01 16.30 15.08
N LYS A 67 -2.58 17.48 15.53
CA LYS A 67 -3.23 18.20 16.62
C LYS A 67 -4.34 19.08 16.05
N TYR A 68 -5.57 18.87 16.49
CA TYR A 68 -6.70 19.75 16.18
C TYR A 68 -7.55 19.96 17.43
N MET A 69 -8.06 21.18 17.62
CA MET A 69 -8.83 21.58 18.82
C MET A 69 -8.15 21.20 20.15
N GLY A 70 -6.83 21.32 20.23
CA GLY A 70 -6.05 21.02 21.43
C GLY A 70 -5.78 19.52 21.68
N LYS A 71 -6.42 18.60 20.96
CA LYS A 71 -6.28 17.16 21.11
C LYS A 71 -5.42 16.56 19.99
N TRP A 72 -4.67 15.50 20.30
CA TRP A 72 -3.93 14.73 19.32
C TRP A 72 -4.83 13.65 18.75
N HIS A 73 -4.80 13.52 17.43
CA HIS A 73 -5.63 12.56 16.73
C HIS A 73 -4.83 11.81 15.69
N ASP A 74 -5.12 10.53 15.57
CA ASP A 74 -4.55 9.67 14.55
C ASP A 74 -5.31 9.90 13.25
N VAL A 75 -4.63 10.48 12.27
CA VAL A 75 -5.16 10.76 10.93
C VAL A 75 -4.54 9.74 9.96
N ARG A 76 -5.33 9.23 9.02
CA ARG A 76 -4.86 8.39 7.91
C ARG A 76 -4.69 9.26 6.67
N ASP A 77 -3.54 9.16 6.02
CA ASP A 77 -3.26 9.85 4.76
C ASP A 77 -2.56 8.89 3.78
N ILE A 78 -2.58 9.23 2.50
CA ILE A 78 -1.99 8.42 1.42
C ILE A 78 -0.49 8.70 1.36
N LEU A 79 0.32 7.64 1.41
CA LEU A 79 1.78 7.74 1.38
C LEU A 79 2.30 8.21 0.01
N PHE A 80 1.74 7.64 -1.06
CA PHE A 80 2.08 7.97 -2.44
C PHE A 80 0.82 8.35 -3.21
N LYS A 81 0.50 9.64 -3.25
CA LYS A 81 -0.68 10.16 -3.97
C LYS A 81 -0.55 9.85 -5.46
N GLY A 82 -1.61 9.32 -6.06
CA GLY A 82 -1.61 8.90 -7.46
C GLY A 82 -0.89 7.57 -7.75
N TYR A 83 -0.69 6.70 -6.77
CA TYR A 83 -0.08 5.38 -7.00
C TYR A 83 -0.90 4.23 -6.41
N ILE A 84 -0.95 3.12 -7.14
CA ILE A 84 -1.61 1.88 -6.74
C ILE A 84 -0.60 0.74 -6.90
N PHE A 85 -0.57 -0.17 -5.92
CA PHE A 85 0.27 -1.35 -5.92
C PHE A 85 -0.57 -2.57 -6.24
N MET A 86 -0.05 -3.43 -7.11
CA MET A 86 -0.68 -4.66 -7.57
C MET A 86 0.28 -5.83 -7.44
N ILE A 87 -0.25 -6.98 -7.02
CA ILE A 87 0.47 -8.24 -6.87
C ILE A 87 -0.22 -9.29 -7.75
N THR A 88 0.57 -9.99 -8.57
CA THR A 88 0.11 -11.08 -9.46
C THR A 88 0.86 -12.36 -9.16
#